data_AF-A0A6B2QVY4-F1
#
_entry.id   AF-A0A6B2QVY4-F1
#
_cell.length_a   1.000
_cell.length_b   1.000
_cell.length_c   1.000
_cell.angle_alpha   90.00
_cell.angle_beta   90.00
_cell.angle_gamma   90.00
#
_symmetry.space_group_name_H-M   'P 1'
#
loop_
_entity.id
_entity.type
_entity.pdbx_description
1 polymer ?
#
loop_
_entity_poly.entity_id
_entity_poly.type
_entity_poly.pdbx_seq_one_letter_code
_entity_poly.pdbx_strand_id
1 'polypeptide(L)'
;MRRHQWKLTDQQQDNLAKYLEQYPVLESLYRAKQRLNKMLLIKNLQAKHAKRILPKLLTLIGQLAHSPAKSLAATLTSWIEPIVRMWRFSKSNGITEGFHTKMEMMSRRAYGFRNFENYRLRVLAHCGWNGVFYRV
;
A
#
# COMPACT_ATOMS: atom_id res chain seq x y z
N MET A 1 11.37 7.34 -3.04
CA MET A 1 10.54 8.55 -2.78
C MET A 1 9.12 8.17 -2.35
N ARG A 2 8.71 8.59 -1.14
CA ARG A 2 7.40 8.22 -0.55
C ARG A 2 6.22 9.03 -1.09
N ARG A 3 6.43 10.29 -1.53
CA ARG A 3 5.36 11.16 -2.05
C ARG A 3 4.94 10.77 -3.47
N HIS A 4 3.66 10.97 -3.79
CA HIS A 4 3.13 10.84 -5.14
C HIS A 4 3.43 12.07 -5.98
N GLN A 5 3.58 11.90 -7.30
CA GLN A 5 3.95 13.02 -8.19
C GLN A 5 2.99 14.21 -8.11
N TRP A 6 1.68 13.94 -7.95
CA TRP A 6 0.63 14.98 -7.87
C TRP A 6 0.55 15.68 -6.51
N LYS A 7 1.47 15.37 -5.58
CA LYS A 7 1.62 16.04 -4.29
C LYS A 7 2.98 16.77 -4.17
N LEU A 8 3.75 16.84 -5.24
CA LEU A 8 5.03 17.54 -5.27
C LEU A 8 4.79 19.02 -5.61
N THR A 9 5.43 19.91 -4.88
CA THR A 9 5.52 21.33 -5.26
C THR A 9 6.39 21.48 -6.51
N ASP A 10 6.30 22.61 -7.20
CA ASP A 10 7.06 22.85 -8.43
C ASP A 10 8.57 22.69 -8.20
N GLN A 11 9.10 23.32 -7.13
CA GLN A 11 10.49 23.14 -6.72
C GLN A 11 10.88 21.66 -6.48
N GLN A 12 9.97 20.84 -5.94
CA GLN A 12 10.23 19.42 -5.73
C GLN A 12 10.20 18.63 -7.04
N GLN A 13 9.38 19.03 -8.00
CA GLN A 13 9.34 18.44 -9.33
C GLN A 13 10.63 18.75 -10.10
N ASP A 14 11.12 19.99 -10.02
CA ASP A 14 12.38 20.39 -10.67
C ASP A 14 13.59 19.64 -10.09
N ASN A 15 13.68 19.57 -8.76
CA ASN A 15 14.75 18.84 -8.09
C ASN A 15 14.70 17.34 -8.42
N LEU A 16 13.49 16.78 -8.51
CA LEU A 16 13.30 15.39 -8.93
C LEU A 16 13.76 15.18 -10.38
N ALA A 17 13.40 16.08 -11.29
CA ALA A 17 13.77 15.98 -12.69
C ALA A 17 15.30 15.98 -12.86
N LYS A 18 15.99 16.96 -12.24
CA LYS A 18 17.46 17.05 -12.23
C LYS A 18 18.12 15.78 -11.68
N TYR A 19 17.54 15.19 -10.64
CA TYR A 19 18.06 13.95 -10.06
C TYR A 19 17.88 12.76 -11.00
N LEU A 20 16.71 12.63 -11.64
CA LEU A 20 16.40 11.50 -12.50
C LEU A 20 17.13 11.54 -13.85
N GLU A 21 17.49 12.72 -14.34
CA GLU A 21 18.26 12.92 -15.57
C GLU A 21 19.57 12.12 -15.57
N GLN A 22 20.22 12.01 -14.42
CA GLN A 22 21.47 11.26 -14.25
C GLN A 22 21.27 9.73 -14.24
N TYR A 23 20.03 9.25 -14.08
CA TYR A 23 19.70 7.84 -13.88
C TYR A 23 18.49 7.41 -14.71
N PRO A 24 18.63 7.22 -16.03
CA PRO A 24 17.50 6.96 -16.96
C PRO A 24 16.70 5.69 -16.63
N VAL A 25 17.37 4.66 -16.10
CA VAL A 25 16.71 3.43 -15.63
C VAL A 25 15.82 3.73 -14.41
N LEU A 26 16.33 4.53 -13.47
CA LEU A 26 15.58 4.93 -12.28
C LEU A 26 14.40 5.84 -12.65
N GLU A 27 14.57 6.71 -13.64
CA GLU A 27 13.49 7.53 -14.18
C GLU A 27 12.36 6.67 -14.74
N SER A 28 12.70 5.66 -15.54
CA SER A 28 11.74 4.73 -16.12
C SER A 28 10.97 3.97 -15.02
N LEU A 29 11.69 3.47 -14.01
CA LEU A 29 11.09 2.81 -12.85
C LEU A 29 10.22 3.76 -12.02
N TYR A 30 10.63 5.02 -11.85
CA TYR A 30 9.83 6.04 -11.17
C TYR A 30 8.52 6.27 -11.92
N ARG A 31 8.56 6.45 -13.24
CA ARG A 31 7.38 6.66 -14.08
C ARG A 31 6.44 5.45 -14.02
N ALA A 32 6.98 4.24 -14.11
CA ALA A 32 6.22 3.00 -13.94
C ALA A 32 5.55 2.93 -12.57
N LYS A 33 6.29 3.22 -11.49
CA LYS A 33 5.76 3.31 -10.12
C LYS A 33 4.64 4.33 -9.99
N GLN A 34 4.75 5.52 -10.59
CA GLN A 34 3.68 6.52 -10.53
C GLN A 34 2.42 6.07 -11.27
N ARG A 35 2.56 5.45 -12.46
CA ARG A 35 1.44 4.86 -13.21
C ARG A 35 0.75 3.77 -12.39
N LEU A 36 1.53 2.87 -11.78
CA LEU A 36 1.01 1.83 -10.90
C LEU A 36 0.21 2.42 -9.75
N ASN A 37 0.77 3.38 -9.00
CA ASN A 37 0.07 4.00 -7.87
C ASN A 37 -1.23 4.69 -8.30
N LYS A 38 -1.26 5.37 -9.45
CA LYS A 38 -2.50 5.97 -9.96
C LYS A 38 -3.60 4.93 -10.14
N MET A 39 -3.27 3.74 -10.65
CA MET A 39 -4.23 2.65 -10.82
C MET A 39 -4.61 1.99 -9.49
N LEU A 40 -3.66 1.75 -8.59
CA LEU A 40 -3.93 1.12 -7.28
C LEU A 40 -4.78 2.00 -6.33
N LEU A 41 -4.70 3.32 -6.48
CA LEU A 41 -5.43 4.27 -5.62
C LEU A 41 -6.87 4.57 -6.09
N ILE A 42 -7.32 3.97 -7.18
CA ILE A 42 -8.70 4.13 -7.66
C ILE A 42 -9.66 3.49 -6.66
N LYS A 43 -10.75 4.20 -6.36
CA LYS A 43 -11.79 3.77 -5.42
C LYS A 43 -13.16 3.90 -6.08
N ASN A 44 -14.13 3.11 -5.59
CA ASN A 44 -15.52 3.12 -6.05
C ASN A 44 -15.68 2.91 -7.58
N LEU A 45 -14.81 2.11 -8.18
CA LEU A 45 -14.81 1.85 -9.61
C LEU A 45 -15.91 0.85 -9.98
N GLN A 46 -16.76 1.25 -10.93
CA GLN A 46 -17.74 0.34 -11.50
C GLN A 46 -17.08 -0.74 -12.36
N ALA A 47 -17.68 -1.93 -12.42
CA ALA A 47 -17.16 -3.08 -13.17
C ALA A 47 -16.88 -2.75 -14.65
N LYS A 48 -17.75 -1.96 -15.31
CA LYS A 48 -17.55 -1.49 -16.71
C LYS A 48 -16.25 -0.71 -16.88
N HIS A 49 -15.91 0.14 -15.92
CA HIS A 49 -14.67 0.93 -15.95
C HIS A 49 -13.46 0.09 -15.56
N ALA A 50 -13.60 -0.84 -14.60
CA ALA A 50 -12.54 -1.79 -14.25
C ALA A 50 -12.06 -2.60 -15.46
N LYS A 51 -12.98 -3.06 -16.33
CA LYS A 51 -12.65 -3.75 -17.60
C LYS A 51 -11.77 -2.92 -18.55
N ARG A 52 -11.80 -1.58 -18.45
CA ARG A 52 -10.97 -0.68 -19.27
C ARG A 52 -9.60 -0.40 -18.64
N ILE A 53 -9.49 -0.49 -17.31
CA ILE A 53 -8.26 -0.18 -16.56
C ILE A 53 -7.41 -1.43 -16.37
N LEU A 54 -8.03 -2.59 -16.15
CA LEU A 54 -7.34 -3.86 -15.94
C LEU A 54 -6.33 -4.19 -17.04
N PRO A 55 -6.64 -4.07 -18.35
CA PRO A 55 -5.64 -4.32 -19.40
C PRO A 55 -4.41 -3.41 -19.26
N LYS A 56 -4.60 -2.12 -18.92
CA LYS A 56 -3.49 -1.17 -18.71
C LYS A 56 -2.60 -1.58 -17.53
N LEU A 57 -3.22 -2.08 -16.44
CA LEU A 57 -2.49 -2.61 -15.30
C LEU A 57 -1.69 -3.86 -15.68
N LEU A 58 -2.30 -4.80 -16.40
CA LEU A 58 -1.63 -6.02 -16.85
C LEU A 58 -0.47 -5.72 -17.81
N THR A 59 -0.64 -4.78 -18.75
CA THR A 59 0.45 -4.32 -19.61
C THR A 59 1.61 -3.75 -18.80
N LEU A 60 1.33 -2.92 -17.79
CA LEU A 60 2.37 -2.37 -16.92
C LEU A 60 3.08 -3.46 -16.11
N ILE A 61 2.35 -4.45 -15.58
CA ILE A 61 2.94 -5.60 -14.89
C ILE A 61 3.83 -6.40 -15.85
N GLY A 62 3.40 -6.62 -17.08
CA GLY A 62 4.21 -7.27 -18.12
C GLY A 62 5.51 -6.52 -18.43
N GLN A 63 5.47 -5.19 -18.49
CA GLN A 63 6.66 -4.36 -18.63
C GLN A 63 7.59 -4.50 -17.41
N LEU A 64 7.04 -4.49 -16.20
CA LEU A 64 7.81 -4.66 -14.96
C LEU A 64 8.49 -6.04 -14.88
N ALA A 65 7.86 -7.08 -15.41
CA ALA A 65 8.42 -8.44 -15.45
C ALA A 65 9.72 -8.52 -16.25
N HIS A 66 9.88 -7.67 -17.27
CA HIS A 66 11.08 -7.57 -18.11
C HIS A 66 12.07 -6.48 -17.64
N SER A 67 11.93 -6.06 -16.38
CA SER A 67 12.75 -5.00 -15.78
C SER A 67 13.43 -5.49 -14.49
N PRO A 68 14.30 -4.69 -13.86
CA PRO A 68 14.83 -4.99 -12.53
C PRO A 68 13.73 -5.23 -11.46
N ALA A 69 12.50 -4.77 -11.70
CA ALA A 69 11.34 -4.96 -10.83
C ALA A 69 10.58 -6.28 -11.06
N LYS A 70 11.21 -7.31 -11.63
CA LYS A 70 10.57 -8.61 -11.93
C LYS A 70 9.90 -9.27 -10.70
N SER A 71 10.48 -9.14 -9.51
CA SER A 71 9.90 -9.68 -8.27
C SER A 71 8.60 -8.96 -7.90
N LEU A 72 8.57 -7.64 -8.05
CA LEU A 72 7.34 -6.85 -7.87
C LEU A 72 6.27 -7.27 -8.87
N ALA A 73 6.64 -7.49 -10.14
CA ALA A 73 5.70 -7.96 -11.15
C ALA A 73 5.08 -9.31 -10.76
N ALA A 74 5.89 -10.27 -10.31
CA ALA A 74 5.40 -11.57 -9.84
C ALA A 74 4.40 -11.42 -8.68
N THR A 75 4.70 -10.57 -7.69
CA THR A 75 3.79 -10.27 -6.58
C THR A 75 2.50 -9.60 -7.07
N LEU A 76 2.56 -8.62 -7.96
CA LEU A 76 1.36 -7.97 -8.47
C LEU A 76 0.46 -8.94 -9.26
N THR A 77 1.07 -9.87 -10.00
CA THR A 77 0.34 -10.91 -10.73
C THR A 77 -0.37 -11.87 -9.76
N SER A 78 0.31 -12.35 -8.72
CA SER A 78 -0.31 -13.27 -7.75
C SER A 78 -1.42 -12.61 -6.92
N TRP A 79 -1.36 -11.29 -6.73
CA TRP A 79 -2.35 -10.51 -5.99
C TRP A 79 -3.37 -9.76 -6.88
N ILE A 80 -3.45 -10.08 -8.17
CA ILE A 80 -4.27 -9.31 -9.12
C ILE A 80 -5.75 -9.28 -8.75
N GLU A 81 -6.31 -10.39 -8.28
CA GLU A 81 -7.73 -10.46 -7.91
C GLU A 81 -8.03 -9.58 -6.68
N PRO A 82 -7.29 -9.68 -5.55
CA PRO A 82 -7.40 -8.71 -4.46
C PRO A 82 -7.28 -7.25 -4.90
N ILE A 83 -6.32 -6.93 -5.77
CA ILE A 83 -6.11 -5.55 -6.27
C ILE A 83 -7.34 -5.05 -7.03
N VAL A 84 -7.89 -5.86 -7.95
CA VAL A 84 -9.10 -5.49 -8.70
C VAL A 84 -10.30 -5.36 -7.77
N ARG A 85 -10.39 -6.23 -6.75
CA ARG A 85 -11.44 -6.17 -5.75
C ARG A 85 -11.36 -4.89 -4.92
N MET A 86 -10.16 -4.40 -4.59
CA MET A 86 -9.97 -3.14 -3.87
C MET A 86 -10.59 -1.94 -4.59
N TRP A 87 -10.58 -1.91 -5.92
CA TRP A 87 -11.20 -0.81 -6.68
C TRP A 87 -12.69 -0.61 -6.39
N ARG A 88 -13.39 -1.65 -5.93
CA ARG A 88 -14.82 -1.57 -5.59
C ARG A 88 -15.08 -0.84 -4.27
N PHE A 89 -14.09 -0.75 -3.40
CA PHE A 89 -14.25 -0.24 -2.04
C PHE A 89 -13.60 1.14 -1.86
N SER A 90 -14.17 1.96 -0.99
CA SER A 90 -13.60 3.26 -0.60
C SER A 90 -12.72 3.19 0.65
N LYS A 91 -12.78 2.08 1.37
CA LYS A 91 -12.14 1.90 2.68
C LYS A 91 -10.61 1.95 2.55
N SER A 92 -9.96 2.50 3.56
CA SER A 92 -8.50 2.46 3.69
C SER A 92 -8.10 1.46 4.76
N ASN A 93 -6.86 0.98 4.70
CA ASN A 93 -6.28 0.14 5.75
C ASN A 93 -5.90 0.95 7.01
N GLY A 94 -6.25 2.24 7.11
CA GLY A 94 -5.81 3.11 8.19
C GLY A 94 -6.23 2.65 9.58
N ILE A 95 -7.40 2.02 9.71
CA ILE A 95 -7.84 1.43 10.98
C ILE A 95 -6.94 0.23 11.35
N THR A 96 -6.71 -0.69 10.42
CA THR A 96 -5.83 -1.86 10.61
C THR A 96 -4.40 -1.44 10.94
N GLU A 97 -3.87 -0.46 10.22
CA GLU A 97 -2.54 0.12 10.47
C GLU A 97 -2.47 0.80 11.85
N GLY A 98 -3.53 1.49 12.26
CA GLY A 98 -3.67 2.08 13.60
C GLY A 98 -3.62 1.01 14.69
N PHE A 99 -4.36 -0.09 14.52
CA PHE A 99 -4.30 -1.22 15.44
C PHE A 99 -2.91 -1.86 15.48
N HIS A 100 -2.29 -2.13 14.33
CA HIS A 100 -0.93 -2.69 14.27
C HIS A 100 0.08 -1.77 14.97
N THR A 101 0.00 -0.46 14.75
CA THR A 101 0.88 0.52 15.41
C THR A 101 0.69 0.50 16.93
N LYS A 102 -0.55 0.40 17.41
CA LYS A 102 -0.84 0.31 18.85
C LYS A 102 -0.29 -0.98 19.45
N MET A 103 -0.51 -2.11 18.79
CA MET A 103 0.03 -3.41 19.19
C MET A 103 1.57 -3.41 19.26
N GLU A 104 2.22 -2.83 18.26
CA GLU A 104 3.68 -2.73 18.22
C GLU A 104 4.22 -1.82 19.33
N MET A 105 3.58 -0.66 19.57
CA MET A 105 3.91 0.23 20.68
C MET A 105 3.84 -0.50 22.02
N MET A 106 2.80 -1.31 22.23
CA MET A 106 2.64 -2.09 23.46
C MET A 106 3.75 -3.12 23.64
N SER A 107 4.11 -3.84 22.56
CA SER A 107 5.23 -4.79 22.59
C SER A 107 6.56 -4.09 22.90
N ARG A 108 6.82 -2.92 22.29
CA ARG A 108 8.03 -2.12 22.55
C ARG A 108 8.09 -1.66 24.01
N ARG A 109 7.00 -1.15 24.57
CA ARG A 109 6.94 -0.68 25.97
C ARG A 109 7.09 -1.80 26.99
N ALA A 110 6.66 -3.01 26.66
CA ALA A 110 6.80 -4.19 27.50
C ALA A 110 8.16 -4.89 27.35
N TYR A 111 9.02 -4.45 26.41
CA TYR A 111 10.23 -5.17 25.99
C TYR A 111 9.93 -6.61 25.52
N GLY A 112 8.81 -6.75 24.80
CA GLY A 112 8.28 -8.03 24.35
C GLY A 112 7.38 -8.72 25.38
N PHE A 113 6.54 -9.62 24.90
CA PHE A 113 5.68 -10.45 25.74
C PHE A 113 6.15 -11.90 25.68
N ARG A 114 6.45 -12.48 26.84
CA ARG A 114 6.80 -13.92 26.94
C ARG A 114 5.58 -14.83 26.88
N ASN A 115 4.42 -14.32 27.31
CA ASN A 115 3.15 -15.04 27.35
C ASN A 115 2.16 -14.39 26.38
N PHE A 116 1.66 -15.18 25.43
CA PHE A 116 0.73 -14.73 24.40
C PHE A 116 -0.63 -14.29 24.98
N GLU A 117 -1.14 -14.95 26.02
CA GLU A 117 -2.41 -14.56 26.65
C GLU A 117 -2.32 -13.17 27.29
N ASN A 118 -1.20 -12.85 27.93
CA ASN A 118 -0.97 -11.52 28.48
C ASN A 118 -0.90 -10.45 27.38
N TYR A 119 -0.31 -10.78 26.23
CA TYR A 119 -0.33 -9.91 25.06
C TYR A 119 -1.76 -9.72 24.54
N ARG A 120 -2.48 -10.82 24.31
CA ARG A 120 -3.86 -10.84 23.81
C ARG A 120 -4.79 -10.01 24.68
N LEU A 121 -4.75 -10.19 26.01
CA LEU A 121 -5.56 -9.42 26.96
C LEU A 121 -5.31 -7.92 26.83
N ARG A 122 -4.05 -7.50 26.70
CA ARG A 122 -3.74 -6.08 26.51
C ARG A 122 -4.20 -5.58 25.15
N VAL A 123 -4.07 -6.38 24.07
CA VAL A 123 -4.54 -5.99 22.74
C VAL A 123 -6.06 -5.79 22.77
N LEU A 124 -6.81 -6.70 23.39
CA LEU A 124 -8.25 -6.56 23.57
C LEU A 124 -8.60 -5.30 24.39
N ALA A 125 -7.90 -5.05 25.50
CA ALA A 125 -8.13 -3.86 26.32
C ALA A 125 -7.85 -2.53 25.59
N HIS A 126 -6.90 -2.50 24.66
CA HIS A 126 -6.51 -1.26 23.96
C HIS A 126 -7.09 -1.08 22.56
N CYS A 127 -7.43 -2.16 21.87
CA CYS A 127 -7.90 -2.15 20.48
C CYS A 127 -9.35 -2.63 20.32
N GLY A 128 -9.90 -3.36 21.30
CA GLY A 128 -11.27 -3.89 21.29
C GLY A 128 -12.23 -3.14 22.22
N TRP A 129 -11.80 -2.04 22.85
CA TRP A 129 -12.60 -1.31 23.84
C TRP A 129 -13.68 -0.45 23.19
N ASN A 130 -14.93 -0.94 23.20
CA ASN A 130 -16.11 -0.18 22.82
C ASN A 130 -16.91 0.32 24.05
N GLY A 131 -16.33 0.30 25.25
CA GLY A 131 -16.99 0.70 26.51
C GLY A 131 -17.81 -0.40 27.21
N VAL A 132 -17.87 -1.62 26.67
CA VAL A 132 -18.59 -2.76 27.28
C VAL A 132 -17.71 -4.01 27.22
N PHE A 133 -17.50 -4.67 28.36
CA PHE A 133 -16.92 -6.00 28.40
C PHE A 133 -17.98 -7.03 28.05
N TYR A 134 -18.06 -7.45 26.79
CA TYR A 134 -18.64 -8.76 26.50
C TYR A 134 -17.57 -9.80 26.81
N ARG A 135 -17.73 -10.50 27.94
CA ARG A 135 -17.06 -11.79 28.13
C ARG A 135 -17.60 -12.71 27.03
N VAL A 136 -16.77 -13.00 26.03
CA VAL A 136 -16.98 -14.15 25.13
C VAL A 136 -16.47 -15.38 25.87
#